data_AF-A0A9E4ZQ09-F1
#
_entry.id   AF-A0A9E4ZQ09-F1
#
_cell.length_a   1.000
_cell.length_b   1.000
_cell.length_c   1.000
_cell.angle_alpha   90.00
_cell.angle_beta   90.00
_cell.angle_gamma   90.00
#
_symmetry.space_group_name_H-M   'P 1'
#
loop_
_entity.id
_entity.type
_entity.pdbx_description
1 polymer ?
#
loop_
_entity_poly.entity_id
_entity_poly.type
_entity_poly.pdbx_seq_one_letter_code
_entity_poly.pdbx_strand_id
1 'polypeptide(L)'
;MRWLRKREVIIYFLLYSKFRYQEFDIGEAFKVLEPYFSKKVIKNSIKYLSKIGLITGVDKIKYRLNPFEDFVLFYVGYQYLQRRAKLHHKAL
;
A
#
# COMPACT_ATOMS: atom_id res chain seq x y z
N MET A 1 -11.92 3.06 -7.65
CA MET A 1 -11.14 3.14 -6.39
C MET A 1 -10.65 4.57 -6.21
N ARG A 2 -10.43 5.00 -4.97
CA ARG A 2 -9.93 6.34 -4.64
C ARG A 2 -8.40 6.28 -4.50
N TRP A 3 -7.70 7.34 -4.92
CA TRP A 3 -6.28 7.53 -4.61
C TRP A 3 -6.02 7.51 -3.09
N LEU A 4 -4.82 7.05 -2.70
CA LEU A 4 -4.41 7.00 -1.31
C LEU A 4 -4.39 8.39 -0.68
N ARG A 5 -4.80 8.46 0.58
CA ARG A 5 -4.59 9.64 1.42
C ARG A 5 -3.13 9.75 1.83
N LYS A 6 -2.67 10.97 2.12
CA LYS A 6 -1.32 11.26 2.65
C LYS A 6 -0.91 10.30 3.77
N ARG A 7 -1.82 10.01 4.70
CA ARG A 7 -1.61 9.08 5.82
C ARG A 7 -1.28 7.65 5.36
N GLU A 8 -2.03 7.13 4.38
CA GLU A 8 -1.87 5.76 3.90
C GLU A 8 -0.51 5.60 3.20
N VAL A 9 -0.11 6.60 2.42
CA VAL A 9 1.22 6.67 1.79
C VAL A 9 2.32 6.70 2.86
N ILE A 10 2.22 7.58 3.86
CA ILE A 10 3.23 7.69 4.93
C ILE A 10 3.35 6.38 5.71
N ILE A 11 2.23 5.77 6.09
CA ILE A 11 2.25 4.49 6.84
C ILE A 11 2.92 3.40 6.02
N TYR A 12 2.58 3.28 4.73
CA TYR A 12 3.23 2.32 3.85
C TYR A 12 4.74 2.52 3.81
N PHE A 13 5.21 3.76 3.60
CA PHE A 13 6.64 4.04 3.48
C PHE A 13 7.41 3.94 4.81
N LEU A 14 6.76 4.18 5.96
CA LEU A 14 7.35 3.92 7.28
C LEU A 14 7.53 2.42 7.54
N LEU A 15 6.53 1.61 7.15
CA LEU A 15 6.67 0.15 7.21
C LEU A 15 7.76 -0.32 6.23
N TYR A 16 7.79 0.23 5.02
CA TYR A 16 8.76 -0.14 3.99
C TYR A 16 10.19 0.22 4.39
N SER A 17 10.42 1.38 5.00
CA SER A 17 11.75 1.77 5.45
C SER A 17 12.31 0.80 6.49
N LYS A 18 11.45 0.20 7.32
CA LYS A 18 11.86 -0.77 8.34
C LYS A 18 11.94 -2.21 7.83
N PHE A 19 10.90 -2.70 7.16
CA PHE A 19 10.72 -4.11 6.84
C PHE A 19 10.99 -4.44 5.38
N ARG A 20 11.07 -3.43 4.50
CA ARG A 20 11.12 -3.63 3.04
C ARG A 20 9.99 -4.57 2.60
N TYR A 21 10.31 -5.66 1.92
CA TYR A 21 9.36 -6.71 1.56
C TYR A 21 9.52 -7.98 2.41
N GLN A 22 10.19 -7.88 3.57
CA GLN A 22 10.26 -8.96 4.54
C GLN A 22 8.96 -9.06 5.34
N GLU A 23 8.77 -10.20 5.99
CA GLU A 23 7.62 -10.44 6.85
C GLU A 23 7.74 -9.65 8.16
N PHE A 24 6.61 -9.16 8.64
CA PHE A 24 6.51 -8.51 9.95
C PHE A 24 5.18 -8.87 10.62
N ASP A 25 5.13 -8.79 11.95
CA ASP A 25 3.89 -8.95 12.71
C ASP A 25 3.25 -7.62 13.12
N ILE A 26 2.03 -7.70 13.66
CA ILE A 26 1.28 -6.51 14.08
C ILE A 26 1.96 -5.73 15.23
N GLY A 27 2.68 -6.43 16.12
CA GLY A 27 3.45 -5.85 17.22
C GLY A 27 4.67 -5.07 16.72
N GLU A 28 5.36 -5.60 15.72
CA GLU A 28 6.46 -4.91 15.06
C GLU A 28 5.97 -3.66 14.32
N ALA A 29 4.85 -3.75 13.63
CA ALA A 29 4.22 -2.59 13.00
C ALA A 29 3.83 -1.51 14.03
N PHE A 30 3.34 -1.89 15.22
CA PHE A 30 3.09 -0.95 16.30
C PHE A 30 4.36 -0.23 16.73
N LYS A 31 5.47 -0.94 16.98
CA LYS A 31 6.74 -0.33 17.38
C LYS A 31 7.22 0.75 16.39
N VAL A 32 6.98 0.56 15.10
CA VAL A 32 7.37 1.51 14.05
C VAL A 32 6.43 2.73 13.99
N LEU A 33 5.12 2.53 14.19
CA LEU A 33 4.11 3.53 13.88
C LEU A 33 3.56 4.26 15.11
N GLU A 34 3.67 3.70 16.31
CA GLU A 34 3.17 4.28 17.57
C GLU A 34 3.73 5.67 17.92
N PRO A 35 4.97 6.03 17.56
CA PRO A 35 5.45 7.41 17.76
C PRO A 35 4.61 8.47 17.01
N TYR A 36 3.86 8.07 15.98
CA TYR A 36 3.13 8.99 15.09
C TYR A 36 1.62 8.77 15.06
N PHE A 37 1.15 7.56 15.39
CA PHE A 37 -0.24 7.17 15.21
C PHE A 37 -0.75 6.32 16.38
N SER A 38 -2.04 6.48 16.72
CA SER A 38 -2.67 5.64 17.74
C SER A 38 -2.83 4.20 17.25
N LYS A 39 -2.88 3.24 18.19
CA LYS A 39 -3.10 1.81 17.90
C LYS A 39 -4.33 1.57 17.01
N LYS A 40 -5.40 2.34 17.21
CA LYS A 40 -6.63 2.27 16.39
C LYS A 40 -6.36 2.68 14.94
N VAL A 41 -5.62 3.77 14.72
CA VAL A 41 -5.26 4.24 13.38
C VAL A 41 -4.36 3.22 12.68
N ILE A 42 -3.39 2.64 13.39
CA ILE A 42 -2.47 1.63 12.84
C ILE A 42 -3.25 0.40 12.39
N LYS A 43 -4.09 -0.19 13.25
CA LYS A 43 -4.93 -1.36 12.90
C LYS A 43 -5.81 -1.09 11.69
N ASN A 44 -6.49 0.05 11.68
CA ASN A 44 -7.38 0.41 10.57
C ASN A 44 -6.61 0.63 9.27
N SER A 45 -5.41 1.19 9.34
CA SER A 45 -4.57 1.44 8.16
C SER A 45 -4.03 0.14 7.61
N ILE A 46 -3.52 -0.78 8.45
CA ILE A 46 -3.07 -2.11 7.99
C ILE A 46 -4.24 -2.87 7.36
N LYS A 47 -5.41 -2.91 8.02
CA LYS A 47 -6.61 -3.55 7.46
C LYS A 47 -7.00 -2.95 6.10
N TYR A 48 -6.94 -1.62 5.96
CA TYR A 48 -7.25 -0.96 4.71
C TYR A 48 -6.22 -1.26 3.62
N LEU A 49 -4.93 -1.12 3.92
CA LEU A 49 -3.83 -1.42 3.01
C LEU A 49 -3.86 -2.89 2.55
N SER A 50 -4.25 -3.82 3.43
CA SER A 50 -4.48 -5.21 3.05
C SER A 50 -5.67 -5.36 2.11
N LYS A 51 -6.79 -4.68 2.38
CA LYS A 51 -7.97 -4.72 1.50
C LYS A 51 -7.67 -4.26 0.08
N ILE A 52 -6.77 -3.29 -0.08
CA ILE A 52 -6.41 -2.73 -1.39
C ILE A 52 -5.16 -3.36 -2.02
N GLY A 53 -4.60 -4.41 -1.40
CA GLY A 53 -3.49 -5.17 -1.99
C GLY A 53 -2.11 -4.55 -1.81
N LEU A 54 -1.91 -3.58 -0.91
CA LEU A 54 -0.59 -3.06 -0.55
C LEU A 54 0.11 -3.90 0.54
N ILE A 55 -0.67 -4.67 1.30
CA ILE A 55 -0.16 -5.58 2.33
C ILE A 55 -0.81 -6.95 2.17
N THR A 56 -0.02 -8.00 2.05
CA THR A 56 -0.51 -9.38 2.04
C THR A 56 -0.39 -9.97 3.43
N GLY A 57 -1.45 -10.62 3.92
CA GLY A 57 -1.35 -11.49 5.09
C GLY A 57 -0.72 -12.82 4.67
N VAL A 58 0.44 -13.15 5.24
CA VAL A 58 1.16 -14.40 4.94
C VAL A 58 0.68 -15.54 5.85
N ASP A 59 0.31 -15.20 7.08
CA ASP A 59 -0.26 -16.12 8.08
C ASP A 59 -1.20 -15.32 9.01
N LYS A 60 -1.80 -15.96 10.03
CA LYS A 60 -2.74 -15.35 10.99
C LYS A 60 -2.22 -14.06 11.64
N ILE A 61 -0.90 -13.95 11.83
CA ILE A 61 -0.27 -12.83 12.53
C ILE A 61 0.83 -12.12 11.72
N LYS A 62 1.13 -12.62 10.52
CA LYS A 62 2.24 -12.11 9.70
C LYS A 62 1.75 -11.41 8.46
N TYR A 63 2.43 -10.32 8.12
CA TYR A 63 2.16 -9.46 6.99
C TYR A 63 3.42 -9.28 6.15
N ARG A 64 3.23 -8.95 4.88
CA ARG A 64 4.29 -8.55 3.96
C ARG A 64 3.81 -7.38 3.12
N LEU A 65 4.67 -6.39 2.88
CA LEU A 65 4.35 -5.32 1.92
C LEU A 65 4.44 -5.86 0.50
N ASN A 66 3.51 -5.46 -0.35
CA ASN A 66 3.63 -5.62 -1.79
C ASN A 66 4.29 -4.38 -2.40
N PRO A 67 4.95 -4.48 -3.57
CA PRO A 67 5.51 -3.33 -4.26
C PRO A 67 4.47 -2.22 -4.47
N PHE A 68 4.86 -0.97 -4.22
CA PHE A 68 3.95 0.16 -4.34
C PHE A 68 3.65 0.47 -5.81
N GLU A 69 4.63 0.21 -6.68
CA GLU A 69 4.57 0.38 -8.11
C GLU A 69 3.44 -0.46 -8.70
N ASP A 70 3.30 -1.71 -8.24
CA ASP A 70 2.21 -2.61 -8.65
C ASP A 70 0.85 -1.99 -8.30
N PHE A 71 0.70 -1.46 -7.09
CA PHE A 71 -0.54 -0.78 -6.71
C PHE A 71 -0.85 0.40 -7.64
N VAL A 72 0.15 1.24 -7.92
CA VAL A 72 -0.02 2.41 -8.80
C VAL A 72 -0.37 1.97 -10.21
N LEU A 73 0.39 1.04 -10.80
CA LEU A 73 0.21 0.62 -12.19
C LEU A 73 -1.09 -0.15 -12.40
N PHE A 74 -1.40 -1.13 -11.56
CA PHE A 74 -2.59 -1.96 -11.75
C PHE A 74 -3.88 -1.24 -11.36
N TYR A 75 -3.90 -0.50 -10.25
CA TYR A 75 -5.16 0.01 -9.68
C TYR A 75 -5.43 1.48 -10.01
N VAL A 76 -4.42 2.25 -10.40
CA VAL A 76 -4.59 3.67 -10.75
C VAL A 76 -4.22 3.94 -12.20
N GLY A 77 -3.08 3.39 -12.63
CA GLY A 77 -2.47 3.64 -13.93
C GLY A 77 -3.19 2.94 -15.06
N TYR A 78 -3.69 1.72 -14.87
CA TYR A 78 -4.17 0.89 -15.97
C TYR A 78 -5.21 1.56 -16.86
N GLN A 79 -6.30 2.07 -16.29
CA GLN A 79 -7.34 2.77 -17.06
C GLN A 79 -6.83 4.08 -17.69
N TYR A 80 -5.99 4.81 -16.96
CA TYR A 80 -5.37 6.03 -17.47
C TYR A 80 -4.46 5.75 -18.67
N LEU A 81 -3.59 4.75 -18.56
CA LEU A 81 -2.65 4.32 -19.59
C LEU A 81 -3.39 3.77 -20.81
N GLN A 82 -4.43 2.94 -20.62
CA GLN A 82 -5.29 2.48 -21.72
C GLN A 82 -5.91 3.65 -22.50
N ARG A 83 -6.43 4.66 -21.80
CA ARG A 83 -6.97 5.87 -22.44
C ARG A 83 -5.90 6.61 -23.23
N ARG A 84 -4.71 6.78 -22.67
CA ARG A 84 -3.58 7.45 -23.33
C ARG A 84 -3.09 6.68 -24.56
N ALA A 85 -3.02 5.36 -24.47
CA ALA A 85 -2.62 4.49 -25.58
C ALA A 85 -3.57 4.62 -26.79
N LYS A 86 -4.89 4.64 -26.54
CA LYS A 86 -5.90 4.85 -27.60
C LYS A 86 -5.81 6.22 -28.27
N LEU A 87 -5.50 7.27 -27.51
CA LEU A 87 -5.28 8.61 -28.07
C LEU A 87 -4.03 8.65 -28.96
N HIS A 88 -2.96 7.97 -28.55
CA HIS A 88 -1.72 7.90 -29.32
C HIS A 88 -1.88 7.06 -30.61
N HIS A 89 -2.66 5.97 -30.57
CA HIS A 89 -2.97 5.16 -31.76
C HIS A 89 -3.88 5.86 -32.78
N LYS A 90 -4.61 6.91 -32.38
CA LYS A 90 -5.40 7.75 -33.30
C LYS A 90 -4.59 8.89 -33.94
N ALA A 91 -3.38 9.15 -33.43
CA ALA A 91 -2.51 10.21 -33.91
C ALA A 91 -1.43 9.72 -34.91
N LEU A 92 -1.41 8.41 -35.18
CA LEU A 92 -0.67 7.74 -36.25
C LEU A 92 -1.66 7.33 -37.35
#